data_AF-A0A0A5GKW1-F1
#
_entry.id   AF-A0A0A5GKW1-F1
#
_cell.length_a   1.000
_cell.length_b   1.000
_cell.length_c   1.000
_cell.angle_alpha   90.00
_cell.angle_beta   90.00
_cell.angle_gamma   90.00
#
_symmetry.space_group_name_H-M   'P 1'
#
loop_
_entity.id
_entity.type
_entity.pdbx_description
1 polymer ?
#
loop_
_entity_poly.entity_id
_entity_poly.type
_entity_poly.pdbx_seq_one_letter_code
_entity_poly.pdbx_strand_id
1 'polypeptide(L)' 'MTNDINKTRLQNMLYRVIEAEKENIRTKRFRDSEMIKKIQKIIEEEDKKCI' A
#
# COMPACT_ATOMS: atom_id res chain seq x y z
N MET A 1 16.94 -16.37 -0.33
CA MET A 1 15.84 -16.22 -1.30
C MET A 1 15.88 -14.78 -1.79
N THR A 2 16.20 -14.55 -3.05
CA THR A 2 15.97 -13.23 -3.67
C THR A 2 14.46 -13.03 -3.69
N ASN A 3 13.96 -12.11 -2.86
CA ASN A 3 12.58 -11.65 -2.94
C ASN A 3 12.44 -10.86 -4.24
N ASP A 4 12.31 -11.57 -5.36
CA ASP A 4 12.07 -10.96 -6.66
C ASP A 4 10.66 -10.36 -6.62
N ILE A 5 10.58 -9.07 -6.30
CA ILE A 5 9.33 -8.34 -6.33
C ILE A 5 8.93 -8.22 -7.81
N ASN A 6 7.90 -8.98 -8.19
CA ASN A 6 7.32 -8.92 -9.54
C ASN A 6 6.86 -7.48 -9.85
N LYS A 7 7.19 -6.97 -11.04
CA LYS A 7 6.78 -5.63 -11.52
C LYS A 7 5.28 -5.38 -11.38
N THR A 8 4.45 -6.40 -11.64
CA THR A 8 3.00 -6.31 -11.46
C THR A 8 2.61 -6.09 -9.99
N ARG A 9 3.32 -6.71 -9.05
CA ARG A 9 3.09 -6.51 -7.60
C ARG A 9 3.46 -5.10 -7.18
N LEU A 10 4.57 -4.57 -7.66
CA LEU A 10 4.96 -3.17 -7.41
C LEU A 10 3.92 -2.20 -7.96
N GLN A 11 3.42 -2.44 -9.17
CA GLN A 11 2.35 -1.61 -9.75
C GLN A 11 1.07 -1.67 -8.92
N ASN A 12 0.66 -2.87 -8.47
CA ASN A 12 -0.53 -3.03 -7.63
C ASN A 12 -0.37 -2.33 -6.27
N MET A 13 0.78 -2.49 -5.61
CA MET A 13 1.10 -1.80 -4.36
C MET A 13 1.03 -0.28 -4.55
N LEU A 14 1.71 0.24 -5.57
CA LEU A 14 1.76 1.67 -5.87
C LEU A 14 0.36 2.24 -6.14
N TYR A 15 -0.43 1.54 -6.96
CA TYR A 15 -1.79 1.95 -7.27
C TYR A 15 -2.65 2.04 -6.01
N ARG A 16 -2.61 1.02 -5.14
CA ARG A 16 -3.38 1.00 -3.90
C ARG A 16 -2.95 2.10 -2.91
N VAL A 17 -1.65 2.39 -2.82
CA VAL A 17 -1.13 3.48 -1.98
C VAL A 17 -1.62 4.84 -2.49
N ILE A 18 -1.53 5.09 -3.79
CA ILE A 18 -1.99 6.35 -4.39
C ILE A 18 -3.49 6.55 -4.18
N GLU A 19 -4.32 5.51 -4.36
CA GLU A 19 -5.77 5.61 -4.12
C GLU A 19 -6.09 5.87 -2.65
N ALA A 20 -5.37 5.24 -1.71
CA ALA A 20 -5.54 5.50 -0.28
C ALA A 20 -5.18 6.95 0.08
N GLU A 21 -4.08 7.50 -0.47
CA GLU A 21 -3.67 8.88 -0.27
C GLU A 21 -4.67 9.87 -0.86
N LYS A 22 -5.15 9.65 -2.09
CA LYS A 22 -6.19 10.48 -2.70
C LYS A 22 -7.47 10.50 -1.87
N GLU A 23 -7.91 9.34 -1.39
CA GLU A 23 -9.08 9.24 -0.51
C GLU A 23 -8.87 10.05 0.77
N ASN A 24 -7.68 9.96 1.37
CA ASN A 24 -7.37 10.68 2.60
C ASN A 24 -7.22 12.19 2.39
N ILE A 25 -6.62 12.65 1.30
CA ILE A 25 -6.56 14.07 0.94
C ILE A 25 -7.97 14.65 0.80
N ARG A 26 -8.88 13.89 0.16
CA ARG A 26 -10.27 14.32 -0.03
C ARG A 26 -11.07 14.36 1.27
N THR A 27 -10.90 13.37 2.13
CA THR A 27 -11.76 13.17 3.31
C THR A 27 -11.15 13.66 4.62
N LYS A 28 -9.83 13.84 4.67
CA LYS A 28 -9.03 14.09 5.87
C LYS A 28 -9.32 13.12 7.01
N ARG A 29 -9.70 11.89 6.66
CA ARG A 29 -10.20 10.87 7.60
C ARG A 29 -9.12 10.34 8.52
N PHE A 30 -7.89 10.23 8.02
CA PHE A 30 -6.75 9.64 8.70
C PHE A 30 -5.68 10.70 8.93
N ARG A 31 -5.12 10.71 10.13
CA ARG A 31 -3.90 11.47 10.44
C ARG A 31 -2.69 10.77 9.82
N ASP A 32 -1.58 11.50 9.71
CA ASP A 32 -0.35 10.99 9.08
C ASP A 32 0.11 9.64 9.66
N SER A 33 0.05 9.49 10.99
CA SER A 33 0.43 8.23 11.66
C SER A 33 -0.50 7.06 11.34
N GLU A 34 -1.77 7.33 11.05
CA GLU A 34 -2.76 6.33 10.64
C GLU A 34 -2.59 5.96 9.17
N MET A 35 -2.24 6.93 8.32
CA MET A 35 -1.90 6.68 6.91
C MET A 35 -0.65 5.83 6.76
N ILE A 36 0.39 6.08 7.56
CA ILE A 36 1.60 5.25 7.59
C ILE A 36 1.23 3.78 7.89
N LYS A 37 0.40 3.54 8.92
CA LYS A 37 -0.07 2.19 9.26
C LYS A 37 -0.89 1.56 8.13
N LYS A 38 -1.74 2.35 7.46
CA LYS A 38 -2.55 1.89 6.34
C LYS A 38 -1.68 1.49 5.13
N ILE A 39 -0.66 2.28 4.81
CA ILE A 39 0.30 1.97 3.74
C ILE A 39 1.10 0.71 4.06
N GLN A 40 1.61 0.58 5.30
CA GLN A 40 2.31 -0.62 5.74
C GLN A 40 1.45 -1.87 5.55
N LYS A 41 0.17 -1.80 5.94
CA LYS A 41 -0.77 -2.90 5.75
C LYS A 41 -1.00 -3.25 4.27
N ILE A 42 -1.09 -2.25 3.37
CA ILE A 42 -1.19 -2.50 1.92
C ILE A 42 0.04 -3.27 1.42
N ILE A 43 1.24 -2.87 1.85
CA ILE A 43 2.49 -3.53 1.47
C ILE A 43 2.50 -4.98 1.99
N GLU A 44 2.18 -5.21 3.27
CA GLU A 44 2.13 -6.54 3.87
C GLU A 44 1.10 -7.46 3.19
N GLU A 45 -0.06 -6.93 2.80
CA GLU A 45 -1.09 -7.71 2.10
C GLU A 45 -0.62 -8.14 0.70
N GLU A 46 0.01 -7.24 -0.05
CA GLU A 46 0.58 -7.57 -1.37
C GLU A 46 1.85 -8.44 -1.26
N ASP A 47 2.46 -8.50 -0.08
CA ASP A 47 3.55 -9.44 0.22
C ASP A 47 3.04 -10.84 0.56
N LYS A 48 2.00 -10.94 1.39
CA LYS A 48 1.37 -12.22 1.80
C LYS A 48 0.64 -12.94 0.66
N LYS A 49 0.22 -12.25 -0.40
CA LYS A 49 -0.37 -12.88 -1.60
C LYS A 49 0.58 -13.81 -2.35
N CYS A 50 1.86 -13.90 -1.95
CA CYS A 50 2.88 -14.75 -2.57
C CYS A 50 3.11 -16.09 -1.86
N ILE A 51 2.14 -16.61 -1.10
CA ILE A 51 2.16 -17.97 -0.52
C ILE A 51 1.09 -18.82 -1.21
#